data_AF-A0A2D6B2N9-F1
#
_entry.id   AF-A0A2D6B2N9-F1
#
_cell.length_a   1.000
_cell.length_b   1.000
_cell.length_c   1.000
_cell.angle_alpha   90.00
_cell.angle_beta   90.00
_cell.angle_gamma   90.00
#
_symmetry.space_group_name_H-M   'P 1'
#
loop_
_entity.id
_entity.type
_entity.pdbx_description
1 polymer ?
#
loop_
_entity_poly.entity_id
_entity_poly.type
_entity_poly.pdbx_seq_one_letter_code
_entity_poly.pdbx_strand_id
1 'polypeptide(L)'
;MPRKKKKTEPWNEIGSIWKTEAAYWSWIRGQIRNSIWKRYPVKNAFVRSKRFRMDAGVYKNGKKKTVWGGTCAMCGENFSLSKLTVDHIIPAGSLREAKDLEGFITKMACSFSNMQLLCKKCHDIKTYSDKYGITLEEAKTGMLVALIKKMPTEDIKKIVLGSGGSEEDTRNKAKRDAFLHDYYKTHWL
;
A
#
# COMPACT_ATOMS: atom_id res chain seq x y z
N MET A 1 31.14 -22.67 29.12
CA MET A 1 30.76 -21.88 27.93
C MET A 1 29.39 -22.35 27.43
N PRO A 2 28.39 -21.48 27.25
CA PRO A 2 27.12 -21.92 26.65
C PRO A 2 27.38 -22.38 25.22
N ARG A 3 26.96 -23.61 24.87
CA ARG A 3 27.01 -24.10 23.48
C ARG A 3 26.24 -23.11 22.62
N LYS A 4 26.89 -22.51 21.63
CA LYS A 4 26.21 -21.71 20.59
C LYS A 4 25.15 -22.62 19.97
N LYS A 5 23.87 -22.36 20.26
CA LYS A 5 22.77 -23.07 19.60
C LYS A 5 22.93 -22.82 18.11
N LYS A 6 23.07 -23.89 17.32
CA LYS A 6 23.12 -23.81 15.86
C LYS A 6 21.85 -23.08 15.42
N LYS A 7 21.96 -22.02 14.61
CA LYS A 7 20.79 -21.37 14.04
C LYS A 7 20.04 -22.45 13.25
N THR A 8 18.82 -22.75 13.67
CA THR A 8 17.92 -23.57 12.87
C THR A 8 17.54 -22.73 11.67
N GLU A 9 17.76 -23.25 10.48
CA GLU A 9 17.42 -22.63 9.21
C GLU A 9 16.30 -23.48 8.60
N PRO A 10 15.02 -23.23 8.94
CA PRO A 10 13.91 -24.10 8.54
C PRO A 10 13.80 -24.27 7.02
N TRP A 11 14.35 -23.32 6.26
CA TRP A 11 14.43 -23.37 4.81
C TRP A 11 15.48 -24.34 4.25
N ASN A 12 16.46 -24.76 5.07
CA ASN A 12 17.53 -25.70 4.70
C ASN A 12 17.30 -27.12 5.22
N GLU A 13 16.17 -27.37 5.89
CA GLU A 13 15.82 -28.71 6.38
C GLU A 13 15.44 -29.65 5.22
N ILE A 14 15.78 -30.94 5.35
CA ILE A 14 15.40 -31.97 4.37
C ILE A 14 13.87 -32.03 4.31
N GLY A 15 13.30 -31.84 3.13
CA GLY A 15 11.84 -31.77 2.94
C GLY A 15 11.22 -30.42 3.32
N SER A 16 12.02 -29.37 3.47
CA SER A 16 11.52 -28.01 3.73
C SER A 16 10.42 -27.60 2.74
N ILE A 17 9.30 -27.11 3.29
CA ILE A 17 8.21 -26.50 2.52
C ILE A 17 8.57 -25.09 1.99
N TRP A 18 9.65 -24.51 2.52
CA TRP A 18 10.13 -23.19 2.14
C TRP A 18 11.16 -23.31 1.03
N LYS A 19 10.84 -22.76 -0.15
CA LYS A 19 11.76 -22.73 -1.30
C LYS A 19 13.00 -21.88 -1.07
N THR A 20 12.88 -20.83 -0.24
CA THR A 20 13.96 -19.88 0.06
C THR A 20 13.79 -19.32 1.47
N GLU A 21 14.88 -18.81 2.07
CA GLU A 21 14.84 -18.03 3.31
C GLU A 21 13.86 -16.84 3.21
N ALA A 22 13.86 -16.14 2.08
CA ALA A 22 12.96 -15.00 1.85
C ALA A 22 11.47 -15.42 1.90
N ALA A 23 11.13 -16.63 1.45
CA ALA A 23 9.76 -17.15 1.54
C ALA A 23 9.35 -17.39 3.00
N TYR A 24 10.27 -17.96 3.80
CA TYR A 24 10.06 -18.16 5.24
C TYR A 24 9.82 -16.82 5.97
N TRP A 25 10.69 -15.82 5.78
CA TRP A 25 10.53 -14.52 6.44
C TRP A 25 9.31 -13.73 5.94
N SER A 26 8.94 -13.89 4.67
CA SER A 26 7.69 -13.34 4.14
C SER A 26 6.46 -13.91 4.85
N TRP A 27 6.47 -15.23 5.12
CA TRP A 27 5.43 -15.88 5.89
C TRP A 27 5.37 -15.37 7.33
N ILE A 28 6.51 -15.33 8.04
CA ILE A 28 6.59 -14.79 9.41
C ILE A 28 6.06 -13.36 9.48
N ARG A 29 6.47 -12.51 8.53
CA ARG A 29 5.98 -11.14 8.42
C ARG A 29 4.46 -11.08 8.28
N GLY A 30 3.89 -11.97 7.47
CA GLY A 30 2.44 -12.13 7.31
C GLY A 30 1.76 -12.49 8.63
N GLN A 31 2.32 -13.43 9.39
CA GLN A 31 1.78 -13.84 10.69
C GLN A 31 1.80 -12.70 11.71
N ILE A 32 2.89 -11.95 11.77
CA ILE A 32 3.01 -10.78 12.67
C ILE A 32 1.97 -9.71 12.30
N ARG A 33 1.80 -9.39 11.01
CA ARG A 33 0.77 -8.42 10.58
C ARG A 33 -0.65 -8.89 10.90
N ASN A 34 -0.93 -10.17 10.65
CA ASN A 34 -2.25 -10.74 10.90
C ASN A 34 -2.59 -10.86 12.39
N SER A 35 -1.59 -11.09 13.23
CA SER A 35 -1.80 -11.30 14.67
C SER A 35 -1.69 -10.01 15.46
N ILE A 36 -0.62 -9.24 15.26
CA ILE A 36 -0.37 -7.99 15.99
C ILE A 36 -1.20 -6.88 15.37
N TRP A 37 -0.90 -6.45 14.14
CA TRP A 37 -1.52 -5.24 13.56
C TRP A 37 -3.04 -5.37 13.42
N LYS A 38 -3.54 -6.50 12.94
CA LYS A 38 -4.99 -6.70 12.75
C LYS A 38 -5.77 -6.56 14.07
N ARG A 39 -5.21 -7.07 15.18
CA ARG A 39 -5.86 -7.10 16.50
C ARG A 39 -5.35 -6.03 17.46
N TYR A 40 -4.50 -5.11 16.99
CA TYR A 40 -3.81 -4.16 17.85
C TYR A 40 -4.80 -3.20 18.57
N PRO A 41 -4.86 -3.20 19.92
CA PRO A 41 -5.84 -2.41 20.66
C PRO A 41 -5.70 -0.90 20.45
N VAL A 42 -4.47 -0.39 20.36
CA VAL A 42 -4.17 1.02 20.13
C VAL A 42 -4.68 1.47 18.76
N LYS A 43 -4.53 0.64 17.71
CA LYS A 43 -5.14 0.90 16.40
C LYS A 43 -6.66 1.02 16.48
N ASN A 44 -7.31 0.14 17.26
CA ASN A 44 -8.76 0.19 17.44
C ASN A 44 -9.19 1.46 18.19
N ALA A 45 -8.42 1.89 19.20
CA ALA A 45 -8.64 3.14 19.91
C ALA A 45 -8.42 4.36 18.99
N PHE A 46 -7.42 4.32 18.11
CA PHE A 46 -7.18 5.36 17.10
C PHE A 46 -8.40 5.53 16.19
N VAL A 47 -8.94 4.44 15.61
CA VAL A 47 -10.15 4.49 14.78
C VAL A 47 -11.33 5.08 15.56
N ARG A 48 -11.51 4.71 16.83
CA ARG A 48 -12.58 5.26 17.67
C ARG A 48 -12.41 6.75 17.92
N SER A 49 -11.18 7.25 18.02
CA SER A 49 -10.89 8.68 18.21
C SER A 49 -11.08 9.53 16.96
N LYS A 50 -10.98 8.93 15.77
CA LYS A 50 -11.06 9.64 14.48
C LYS A 50 -12.40 9.48 13.76
N ARG A 51 -13.24 8.53 14.17
CA ARG A 51 -14.52 8.26 13.51
C ARG A 51 -15.60 9.26 13.90
N PHE A 52 -16.50 9.53 12.97
CA PHE A 52 -17.72 10.32 13.18
C PHE A 52 -18.93 9.67 12.50
N ARG A 53 -20.13 10.15 12.79
CA ARG A 53 -21.36 9.68 12.13
C ARG A 53 -21.55 10.41 10.80
N MET A 54 -21.69 9.65 9.73
CA MET A 54 -22.01 10.14 8.38
C MET A 54 -23.44 9.78 8.01
N ASP A 55 -24.09 10.63 7.23
CA ASP A 55 -25.37 10.31 6.62
C ASP A 55 -25.20 9.19 5.58
N ALA A 56 -26.14 8.26 5.58
CA ALA A 56 -26.21 7.13 4.67
C ALA A 56 -27.64 6.94 4.13
N GLY A 57 -28.44 8.02 4.13
CA GLY A 57 -29.78 8.07 3.60
C GLY A 57 -30.85 7.80 4.66
N VAL A 58 -31.98 7.26 4.24
CA VAL A 58 -33.16 7.07 5.09
C VAL A 58 -33.65 5.63 4.96
N TYR A 59 -34.05 5.02 6.07
CA TYR A 59 -34.72 3.72 6.07
C TYR A 59 -36.12 3.84 5.47
N LYS A 60 -36.72 2.71 5.05
CA LYS A 60 -38.10 2.68 4.52
C LYS A 60 -39.14 3.26 5.49
N ASN A 61 -38.85 3.25 6.80
CA ASN A 61 -39.70 3.82 7.85
C ASN A 61 -39.44 5.31 8.15
N GLY A 62 -38.72 6.03 7.28
CA GLY A 62 -38.45 7.45 7.42
C GLY A 62 -37.34 7.82 8.42
N LYS A 63 -36.75 6.86 9.14
CA LYS A 63 -35.65 7.14 10.09
C LYS A 63 -34.33 7.38 9.35
N LYS A 64 -33.56 8.39 9.78
CA LYS A 64 -32.22 8.66 9.24
C LYS A 64 -31.29 7.48 9.48
N LYS A 65 -30.62 7.02 8.42
CA LYS A 65 -29.62 5.97 8.46
C LYS A 65 -28.26 6.64 8.54
N THR A 66 -27.49 6.33 9.58
CA THR A 66 -26.13 6.83 9.72
C THR A 66 -25.14 5.68 9.81
N VAL A 67 -23.94 5.89 9.27
CA VAL A 67 -22.82 4.95 9.35
C VAL A 67 -21.64 5.60 10.06
N TRP A 68 -20.72 4.79 10.56
CA TRP A 68 -19.44 5.33 11.00
C TRP A 68 -18.58 5.64 9.78
N GLY A 69 -18.01 6.83 9.77
CA GLY A 69 -17.06 7.29 8.76
C GLY A 69 -15.80 7.88 9.37
N GLY A 70 -14.90 8.28 8.50
CA GLY A 70 -13.66 8.96 8.82
C GLY A 70 -13.16 9.76 7.62
N THR A 71 -12.18 10.62 7.87
CA THR A 71 -11.55 11.45 6.83
C THR A 71 -10.25 10.80 6.38
N CYS A 72 -10.06 10.67 5.07
CA CYS A 72 -8.79 10.21 4.51
C CYS A 72 -7.73 11.29 4.73
N ALA A 73 -6.61 10.93 5.35
CA ALA A 73 -5.53 11.86 5.66
C ALA A 73 -4.83 12.42 4.40
N MET A 74 -4.89 11.72 3.27
CA MET A 74 -4.20 12.10 2.04
C MET A 74 -5.06 12.92 1.08
N CYS A 75 -6.35 12.58 0.91
CA CYS A 75 -7.24 13.31 -0.02
C CYS A 75 -8.25 14.21 0.69
N GLY A 76 -8.36 14.17 2.02
CA GLY A 76 -9.29 15.01 2.78
C GLY A 76 -10.77 14.63 2.66
N GLU A 77 -11.12 13.68 1.78
CA GLU A 77 -12.50 13.24 1.61
C GLU A 77 -12.97 12.31 2.73
N ASN A 78 -14.28 12.31 2.95
CA ASN A 78 -14.95 11.50 3.96
C ASN A 78 -15.44 10.17 3.36
N PHE A 79 -15.14 9.07 4.03
CA PHE A 79 -15.53 7.73 3.61
C PHE A 79 -16.17 6.97 4.77
N SER A 80 -17.07 6.03 4.45
CA SER A 80 -17.50 5.03 5.43
C SER A 80 -16.28 4.27 5.97
N LEU A 81 -16.27 3.90 7.25
CA LEU A 81 -15.14 3.20 7.86
C LEU A 81 -14.78 1.89 7.13
N SER A 82 -15.76 1.21 6.52
CA SER A 82 -15.54 0.03 5.69
C SER A 82 -14.68 0.27 4.44
N LYS A 83 -14.57 1.52 4.00
CA LYS A 83 -13.77 1.96 2.84
C LYS A 83 -12.43 2.58 3.25
N LEU A 84 -12.14 2.65 4.55
CA LEU A 84 -10.90 3.18 5.11
C LEU A 84 -10.05 2.07 5.70
N THR A 85 -8.75 2.21 5.56
CA THR A 85 -7.74 1.35 6.19
C THR A 85 -6.88 2.22 7.11
N VAL A 86 -6.53 1.70 8.28
CA VAL A 86 -5.51 2.32 9.13
C VAL A 86 -4.15 1.93 8.57
N ASP A 87 -3.35 2.95 8.27
CA ASP A 87 -2.01 2.81 7.73
C ASP A 87 -0.96 3.42 8.67
N HIS A 88 0.27 2.93 8.57
CA HIS A 88 1.43 3.49 9.24
C HIS A 88 1.95 4.71 8.47
N ILE A 89 2.12 5.88 9.10
CA ILE A 89 2.72 7.05 8.43
C ILE A 89 4.15 6.72 7.99
N ILE A 90 4.99 6.33 8.94
CA ILE A 90 6.30 5.72 8.73
C ILE A 90 6.10 4.20 8.69
N PRO A 91 6.38 3.52 7.56
CA PRO A 91 6.08 2.11 7.40
C PRO A 91 6.90 1.23 8.35
N ALA A 92 6.34 0.07 8.73
CA ALA A 92 7.04 -0.89 9.57
C ALA A 92 8.33 -1.47 8.94
N GLY A 93 8.47 -1.33 7.62
CA GLY A 93 9.65 -1.76 6.86
C GLY A 93 9.60 -3.24 6.44
N SER A 94 10.79 -3.76 6.11
CA SER A 94 10.99 -5.16 5.72
C SER A 94 11.31 -6.02 6.95
N LEU A 95 10.99 -7.31 6.85
CA LEU A 95 11.43 -8.36 7.77
C LEU A 95 12.06 -9.44 6.88
N ARG A 96 13.39 -9.43 6.75
CA ARG A 96 14.13 -10.32 5.84
C ARG A 96 14.95 -11.36 6.57
N GLU A 97 15.25 -11.12 7.84
CA GLU A 97 16.03 -12.01 8.69
C GLU A 97 15.73 -11.74 10.18
N ALA A 98 16.28 -12.57 11.06
CA ALA A 98 16.03 -12.49 12.49
C ALA A 98 16.45 -11.15 13.11
N LYS A 99 17.51 -10.49 12.60
CA LYS A 99 17.98 -9.21 13.14
C LYS A 99 16.97 -8.08 12.94
N ASP A 100 16.09 -8.21 11.94
CA ASP A 100 15.09 -7.18 11.63
C ASP A 100 13.89 -7.22 12.58
N LEU A 101 13.75 -8.30 13.37
CA LEU A 101 12.53 -8.61 14.11
C LEU A 101 12.16 -7.54 15.14
N GLU A 102 13.13 -7.12 15.96
CA GLU A 102 12.91 -6.12 17.01
C GLU A 102 12.44 -4.79 16.42
N GLY A 103 13.16 -4.29 15.41
CA GLY A 103 12.82 -3.06 14.72
C GLY A 103 11.46 -3.14 14.01
N PHE A 104 11.16 -4.28 13.39
CA PHE A 104 9.89 -4.50 12.71
C PHE A 104 8.70 -4.51 13.67
N ILE A 105 8.81 -5.23 14.80
CA ILE A 105 7.74 -5.30 15.81
C ILE A 105 7.49 -3.93 16.44
N THR A 106 8.55 -3.22 16.83
CA THR A 106 8.46 -1.90 17.45
C THR A 106 7.75 -0.89 16.52
N LYS A 107 8.05 -0.93 15.22
CA LYS A 107 7.36 -0.07 14.25
C LYS A 107 5.95 -0.55 13.92
N MET A 108 5.69 -1.87 13.96
CA MET A 108 4.37 -2.44 13.71
C MET A 108 3.36 -2.02 14.78
N ALA A 109 3.76 -2.09 16.05
CA ALA A 109 2.95 -1.71 17.21
C ALA A 109 3.17 -0.22 17.57
N CYS A 110 2.96 0.67 16.61
CA CYS A 110 3.22 2.10 16.77
C CYS A 110 2.15 2.84 17.61
N SER A 111 2.46 4.05 18.05
CA SER A 111 1.51 4.95 18.70
C SER A 111 0.57 5.64 17.70
N PHE A 112 -0.44 6.36 18.21
CA PHE A 112 -1.38 7.13 17.38
C PHE A 112 -0.70 8.13 16.43
N SER A 113 0.45 8.69 16.83
CA SER A 113 1.15 9.70 16.04
C SER A 113 1.72 9.15 14.73
N ASN A 114 1.86 7.81 14.62
CA ASN A 114 2.31 7.15 13.41
C ASN A 114 1.17 6.40 12.68
N MET A 115 -0.09 6.78 12.92
CA MET A 115 -1.26 6.19 12.28
C MET A 115 -2.06 7.22 11.49
N GLN A 116 -2.62 6.78 10.36
CA GLN A 116 -3.51 7.58 9.52
C GLN A 116 -4.63 6.72 8.93
N LEU A 117 -5.77 7.34 8.63
CA LEU A 117 -6.85 6.71 7.87
C LEU A 117 -6.65 7.01 6.39
N LEU A 118 -6.61 5.98 5.55
CA LEU A 118 -6.50 6.14 4.09
C LEU A 118 -7.63 5.39 3.39
N CYS A 119 -8.20 6.00 2.37
CA CYS A 119 -9.05 5.28 1.41
C CYS A 119 -8.19 4.31 0.59
N LYS A 120 -8.82 3.32 -0.04
CA LYS A 120 -8.09 2.29 -0.81
C LYS A 120 -7.13 2.88 -1.85
N LYS A 121 -7.58 3.87 -2.63
CA LYS A 121 -6.76 4.51 -3.68
C LYS A 121 -5.51 5.17 -3.09
N CYS A 122 -5.67 6.00 -2.05
CA CYS A 122 -4.56 6.68 -1.38
C CYS A 122 -3.61 5.69 -0.70
N HIS A 123 -4.14 4.63 -0.09
CA HIS A 123 -3.34 3.58 0.51
C HIS A 123 -2.49 2.82 -0.53
N ASP A 124 -3.06 2.50 -1.69
CA ASP A 124 -2.33 1.82 -2.77
C ASP A 124 -1.19 2.71 -3.33
N ILE A 125 -1.44 4.02 -3.52
CA ILE A 125 -0.43 5.01 -3.91
C ILE A 125 0.70 5.07 -2.88
N LYS A 126 0.34 5.21 -1.59
CA LYS A 126 1.34 5.25 -0.52
C LYS A 126 2.16 3.97 -0.45
N THR A 127 1.52 2.82 -0.56
CA THR A 127 2.20 1.52 -0.56
C THR A 127 3.23 1.42 -1.69
N TYR A 128 2.89 1.95 -2.88
CA TYR A 128 3.81 2.01 -4.01
C TYR A 128 4.98 2.97 -3.73
N SER A 129 4.68 4.18 -3.26
CA SER A 129 5.69 5.17 -2.83
C SER A 129 6.66 4.58 -1.79
N ASP A 130 6.15 3.99 -0.71
CA ASP A 130 6.95 3.37 0.36
C ASP A 130 7.82 2.21 -0.15
N LYS A 131 7.30 1.42 -1.10
CA LYS A 131 8.02 0.26 -1.65
C LYS A 131 9.22 0.68 -2.49
N TYR A 132 9.09 1.77 -3.26
CA TYR A 132 10.12 2.22 -4.20
C TYR A 132 10.95 3.39 -3.67
N GLY A 133 10.58 3.98 -2.54
CA GLY A 133 11.27 5.15 -1.97
C GLY A 133 11.13 6.40 -2.83
N ILE A 134 9.98 6.55 -3.50
CA ILE A 134 9.67 7.65 -4.44
C ILE A 134 8.59 8.56 -3.86
N THR A 135 8.39 9.75 -4.43
CA THR A 135 7.34 10.67 -3.97
C THR A 135 5.93 10.12 -4.23
N LEU A 136 4.91 10.71 -3.59
CA LEU A 136 3.52 10.32 -3.83
C LEU A 136 3.09 10.67 -5.27
N GLU A 137 3.63 11.74 -5.83
CA GLU A 137 3.45 12.19 -7.20
C GLU A 137 4.03 11.14 -8.17
N GLU A 138 5.28 10.74 -7.96
CA GLU A 138 5.94 9.70 -8.77
C GLU A 138 5.21 8.36 -8.66
N ALA A 139 4.68 8.03 -7.48
CA ALA A 139 3.88 6.83 -7.29
C ALA A 139 2.55 6.86 -8.05
N LYS A 140 1.83 8.00 -8.04
CA LYS A 140 0.61 8.19 -8.83
C LYS A 140 0.90 7.98 -10.33
N THR A 141 1.93 8.64 -10.84
CA THR A 141 2.38 8.52 -12.23
C THR A 141 2.74 7.08 -12.57
N GLY A 142 3.59 6.44 -11.75
CA GLY A 142 4.02 5.05 -11.96
C GLY A 142 2.84 4.06 -11.97
N MET A 143 1.85 4.24 -11.10
CA MET A 143 0.65 3.42 -11.08
C MET A 143 -0.23 3.62 -12.32
N LEU A 144 -0.45 4.87 -12.75
CA LEU A 144 -1.21 5.17 -13.96
C LEU A 144 -0.54 4.57 -15.20
N VAL A 145 0.75 4.80 -15.34
CA VAL A 145 1.56 4.27 -16.44
C VAL A 145 1.56 2.74 -16.44
N ALA A 146 1.60 2.08 -15.26
CA ALA A 146 1.47 0.64 -15.15
C ALA A 146 0.09 0.09 -15.55
N LEU A 147 -0.99 0.88 -15.39
CA LEU A 147 -2.33 0.52 -15.88
C LEU A 147 -2.41 0.66 -17.39
N ILE A 148 -1.90 1.75 -17.95
CA ILE A 148 -1.86 1.99 -19.41
C ILE A 148 -1.08 0.87 -20.11
N LYS A 149 0.04 0.42 -19.54
CA LYS A 149 0.84 -0.70 -20.07
C LYS A 149 0.11 -2.04 -20.19
N LYS A 150 -1.06 -2.19 -19.56
CA LYS A 150 -1.91 -3.38 -19.66
C LYS A 150 -2.96 -3.29 -20.76
N MET A 151 -3.12 -2.12 -21.38
CA MET A 151 -4.05 -1.92 -22.49
C MET A 151 -3.50 -2.52 -23.80
N PRO A 152 -4.35 -2.79 -24.80
CA PRO A 152 -3.90 -3.16 -26.13
C PRO A 152 -2.91 -2.13 -26.70
N THR A 153 -1.87 -2.59 -27.39
CA THR A 153 -0.81 -1.73 -27.93
C THR A 153 -1.36 -0.57 -28.75
N GLU A 154 -2.38 -0.81 -29.57
CA GLU A 154 -3.00 0.23 -30.41
C GLU A 154 -3.65 1.35 -29.60
N ASP A 155 -4.25 1.03 -28.45
CA ASP A 155 -4.82 2.04 -27.56
C ASP A 155 -3.72 2.85 -26.86
N ILE A 156 -2.61 2.22 -26.50
CA ILE A 156 -1.44 2.92 -25.96
C ILE A 156 -0.87 3.89 -27.00
N LYS A 157 -0.76 3.49 -28.27
CA LYS A 157 -0.30 4.38 -29.35
C LYS A 157 -1.21 5.59 -29.50
N LYS A 158 -2.54 5.39 -29.49
CA LYS A 158 -3.51 6.49 -29.53
C LYS A 158 -3.36 7.44 -28.34
N ILE A 159 -3.12 6.93 -27.14
CA ILE A 159 -2.87 7.76 -25.96
C ILE A 159 -1.60 8.59 -26.15
N VAL A 160 -0.49 7.98 -26.60
CA VAL A 160 0.77 8.68 -26.84
C VAL A 160 0.59 9.80 -27.86
N LEU A 161 0.05 9.49 -29.04
CA LEU A 161 -0.18 10.47 -30.11
C LEU A 161 -1.17 11.57 -29.69
N GLY A 162 -2.27 11.19 -29.03
CA GLY A 162 -3.28 12.13 -28.53
C GLY A 162 -2.78 13.03 -27.40
N SER A 163 -1.70 12.63 -26.72
CA SER A 163 -1.02 13.42 -25.67
C SER A 163 0.11 14.29 -26.23
N GLY A 164 0.23 14.41 -27.57
CA GLY A 164 1.26 15.20 -28.24
C GLY A 164 2.56 14.44 -28.52
N GLY A 165 2.60 13.13 -28.29
CA GLY A 165 3.73 12.28 -28.68
C GLY A 165 3.81 12.08 -30.20
N SER A 166 5.01 11.75 -30.67
CA SER A 166 5.28 11.50 -32.08
C SER A 166 5.14 10.01 -32.45
N GLU A 167 5.11 9.70 -33.75
CA GLU A 167 5.19 8.31 -34.23
C GLU A 167 6.47 7.60 -33.77
N GLU A 168 7.56 8.34 -33.54
CA GLU A 168 8.79 7.76 -33.01
C GLU A 168 8.60 7.28 -31.55
N ASP A 169 7.77 7.96 -30.77
CA ASP A 169 7.42 7.56 -29.40
C ASP A 169 6.55 6.30 -29.39
N THR A 170 5.81 6.02 -30.47
CA THR A 170 4.96 4.83 -30.59
C THR A 170 5.75 3.56 -31.00
N ARG A 171 6.98 3.73 -31.51
CA ARG A 171 7.74 2.69 -32.23
C ARG A 171 7.96 1.40 -31.44
N ASN A 172 8.29 1.50 -30.16
CA ASN A 172 8.52 0.32 -29.32
C ASN A 172 8.08 0.56 -27.88
N LYS A 173 8.05 -0.53 -27.10
CA LYS A 173 7.59 -0.50 -25.71
C LYS A 173 8.39 0.48 -24.86
N ALA A 174 9.71 0.49 -24.96
CA ALA A 174 10.57 1.34 -24.14
C ALA A 174 10.30 2.84 -24.40
N LYS A 175 10.08 3.21 -25.67
CA LYS A 175 9.76 4.59 -26.06
C LYS A 175 8.39 5.05 -25.56
N ARG A 176 7.36 4.21 -25.73
CA ARG A 176 6.02 4.48 -25.19
C ARG A 176 6.07 4.64 -23.67
N ASP A 177 6.78 3.74 -23.00
CA ASP A 177 6.94 3.78 -21.54
C ASP A 177 7.63 5.08 -21.10
N ALA A 178 8.72 5.48 -21.75
CA ALA A 178 9.46 6.69 -21.43
C ALA A 178 8.60 7.96 -21.64
N PHE A 179 7.92 8.07 -22.79
CA PHE A 179 7.02 9.18 -23.08
C PHE A 179 5.92 9.29 -22.03
N LEU A 180 5.23 8.19 -21.71
CA LEU A 180 4.14 8.21 -20.73
C LEU A 180 4.63 8.62 -19.34
N HIS A 181 5.82 8.18 -18.94
CA HIS A 181 6.42 8.60 -17.67
C HIS A 181 6.71 10.11 -17.64
N ASP A 182 7.27 10.67 -18.71
CA ASP A 182 7.60 12.09 -18.79
C ASP A 182 6.34 12.97 -18.86
N TYR A 183 5.40 12.59 -19.73
CA TYR A 183 4.13 13.28 -19.92
C TYR A 183 3.34 13.38 -18.60
N TYR A 184 3.10 12.25 -17.93
CA TYR A 184 2.33 12.23 -16.68
C TYR A 184 3.11 12.72 -15.45
N LYS A 185 4.41 13.01 -15.58
CA LYS A 185 5.17 13.71 -14.54
C LYS A 185 4.94 15.23 -14.60
N THR A 186 4.71 15.76 -15.80
CA THR A 186 4.64 17.21 -16.06
C THR A 186 3.21 17.74 -16.23
N HIS A 187 2.26 16.88 -16.61
CA HIS A 187 0.88 17.27 -16.92
C HIS A 187 -0.14 16.84 -15.85
N TRP A 188 0.32 16.57 -14.62
CA TRP A 188 -0.53 16.29 -13.46
C TRP A 188 -0.26 17.28 -12.33
N LEU A 189 -0.96 18.43 -12.38
CA LEU A 189 -1.17 19.36 -11.27
C LEU A 189 -2.68 19.57 -11.08
#